data_AF-A0A2D6M8D2-F1
#
_entry.id   AF-A0A2D6M8D2-F1
#
_cell.length_a   1.000
_cell.length_b   1.000
_cell.length_c   1.000
_cell.angle_alpha   90.00
_cell.angle_beta   90.00
_cell.angle_gamma   90.00
#
_symmetry.space_group_name_H-M   'P 1'
#
loop_
_entity.id
_entity.type
_entity.pdbx_description
1 polymer ?
#
loop_
_entity_poly.entity_id
_entity_poly.type
_entity_poly.pdbx_seq_one_letter_code
_entity_poly.pdbx_strand_id
1 'polypeptide(L)'
;MTERTVAETFPPGEFIADELTERGWTTADLAARMGGDPAVNQLDIDLLIHAPSRDMILAEETAQGLARAFGVSASFFLSLDRAWRDHEPPRELERG
;
A
#
# COMPACT_ATOMS: atom_id res chain seq x y z
N MET A 1 4.57 -27.24 18.12
CA MET A 1 4.01 -25.88 18.04
C MET A 1 4.89 -25.17 17.03
N THR A 2 4.46 -25.08 15.78
CA THR A 2 5.21 -24.36 14.75
C THR A 2 5.20 -22.89 15.14
N GLU A 3 6.37 -22.35 15.49
CA GLU A 3 6.62 -20.92 15.50
C GLU A 3 6.16 -20.40 14.14
N ARG A 4 4.98 -19.77 14.11
CA ARG A 4 4.62 -18.91 13.00
C ARG A 4 5.56 -17.73 13.16
N THR A 5 6.69 -17.76 12.46
CA THR A 5 7.48 -16.57 12.20
C THR A 5 6.49 -15.51 11.77
N VAL A 6 6.35 -14.46 12.58
CA VAL A 6 5.48 -13.35 12.27
C VAL A 6 6.02 -12.78 10.97
N ALA A 7 5.28 -12.95 9.88
CA ALA A 7 5.65 -12.30 8.63
C ALA A 7 5.67 -10.80 8.93
N GLU A 8 6.84 -10.18 8.77
CA GLU A 8 6.93 -8.72 8.79
C GLU A 8 5.87 -8.20 7.82
N THR A 9 4.88 -7.52 8.36
CA THR A 9 3.77 -7.02 7.54
C THR A 9 4.10 -5.58 7.21
N PHE A 10 4.42 -5.34 5.94
CA PHE A 10 4.80 -4.03 5.41
C PHE A 10 3.54 -3.26 5.00
N PRO A 11 3.54 -1.92 5.12
CA PRO A 11 2.42 -1.10 4.66
C PRO A 11 2.24 -1.24 3.14
N PRO A 12 1.01 -1.08 2.61
CA PRO A 12 0.76 -1.13 1.17
C PRO A 12 1.65 -0.17 0.37
N GLY A 13 1.99 1.00 0.93
CA GLY A 13 2.87 1.97 0.29
C GLY A 13 4.29 1.50 0.04
N GLU A 14 4.83 0.62 0.90
CA GLU A 14 6.18 0.08 0.72
C GLU A 14 6.23 -0.86 -0.49
N PHE A 15 5.26 -1.77 -0.60
CA PHE A 15 5.09 -2.60 -1.80
C PHE A 15 4.94 -1.77 -3.07
N ILE A 16 4.15 -0.68 -3.02
CA ILE A 16 3.97 0.22 -4.16
C ILE A 16 5.32 0.88 -4.53
N ALA A 17 6.08 1.37 -3.56
CA ALA A 17 7.37 2.03 -3.80
C ALA A 17 8.41 1.10 -4.44
N ASP A 18 8.44 -0.16 -4.01
CA ASP A 18 9.31 -1.18 -4.60
C ASP A 18 8.95 -1.45 -6.07
N GLU A 19 7.65 -1.65 -6.36
CA GLU A 19 7.17 -1.84 -7.73
C GLU A 19 7.46 -0.62 -8.63
N LEU A 20 7.32 0.60 -8.10
CA LEU A 20 7.69 1.82 -8.82
C LEU A 20 9.19 1.82 -9.17
N THR A 21 10.04 1.44 -8.21
CA THR A 21 11.49 1.37 -8.40
C THR A 21 11.87 0.32 -9.45
N GLU A 22 11.33 -0.89 -9.36
CA GLU A 22 11.61 -1.99 -10.31
C GLU A 22 11.15 -1.67 -11.73
N ARG A 23 10.03 -0.94 -11.88
CA ARG A 23 9.47 -0.55 -13.17
C ARG A 23 10.05 0.76 -13.72
N GLY A 24 10.82 1.49 -12.91
CA GLY A 24 11.30 2.84 -13.23
C GLY A 24 10.16 3.85 -13.39
N TRP A 25 9.10 3.71 -12.59
CA TRP A 25 7.93 4.59 -12.60
C TRP A 25 8.01 5.64 -11.51
N THR A 26 7.47 6.82 -11.78
CA THR A 26 7.16 7.83 -10.76
C THR A 26 5.75 7.62 -10.16
N THR A 27 5.41 8.33 -9.08
CA THR A 27 4.02 8.30 -8.57
C THR A 27 3.03 8.89 -9.57
N ALA A 28 3.44 9.89 -10.35
CA ALA A 28 2.67 10.43 -11.48
C ALA A 28 2.44 9.40 -12.59
N ASP A 29 3.45 8.56 -12.88
CA ASP A 29 3.33 7.47 -13.84
C ASP A 29 2.28 6.44 -13.43
N LEU A 30 2.31 6.03 -12.15
CA LEU A 30 1.32 5.12 -11.61
C LEU A 30 -0.08 5.75 -11.61
N ALA A 31 -0.20 7.00 -11.15
CA ALA A 31 -1.47 7.72 -11.12
C ALA A 31 -2.14 7.80 -12.50
N ALA A 32 -1.37 8.05 -13.56
CA ALA A 32 -1.87 8.08 -14.93
C ALA A 32 -2.35 6.70 -15.43
N ARG A 33 -1.78 5.61 -14.91
CA ARG A 33 -2.12 4.22 -15.26
C ARG A 33 -3.32 3.69 -14.48
N MET A 34 -3.62 4.27 -13.31
CA MET A 34 -4.77 3.91 -12.49
C MET A 34 -6.10 4.29 -13.17
N GLY A 35 -6.12 5.25 -14.10
CA GLY A 35 -7.34 5.83 -14.68
C GLY A 35 -8.11 6.69 -13.68
N GLY A 36 -9.14 7.41 -14.13
CA GLY A 36 -9.80 8.43 -13.29
C GLY A 36 -9.03 9.75 -13.28
N ASP A 37 -9.07 10.49 -12.17
CA ASP A 37 -8.35 11.77 -12.01
C ASP A 37 -6.90 11.52 -11.55
N PRO A 38 -5.88 11.83 -12.39
CA PRO A 38 -4.49 11.58 -12.04
C PRO A 38 -3.99 12.39 -10.84
N ALA A 39 -4.54 13.59 -10.59
CA ALA A 39 -4.08 14.42 -9.47
C ALA A 39 -4.53 13.83 -8.13
N VAL A 40 -5.77 13.33 -8.06
CA VAL A 40 -6.29 12.62 -6.88
C VAL A 40 -5.52 11.33 -6.66
N ASN A 41 -5.34 10.53 -7.72
CA ASN A 41 -4.59 9.27 -7.64
C ASN A 41 -3.15 9.51 -7.15
N GLN A 42 -2.47 10.54 -7.66
CA GLN A 42 -1.10 10.83 -7.26
C GLN A 42 -1.03 11.21 -5.78
N LEU A 43 -1.98 12.02 -5.28
CA LEU A 43 -2.07 12.35 -3.86
C LEU A 43 -2.29 11.09 -3.00
N ASP A 44 -3.19 10.20 -3.40
CA ASP A 44 -3.44 8.94 -2.69
C ASP A 44 -2.18 8.07 -2.61
N ILE A 45 -1.46 7.93 -3.73
CA ILE A 45 -0.19 7.18 -3.79
C ILE A 45 0.85 7.82 -2.87
N ASP A 46 1.04 9.14 -2.96
CA ASP A 46 2.03 9.85 -2.16
C ASP A 46 1.73 9.70 -0.66
N LEU A 47 0.45 9.74 -0.25
CA LEU A 47 0.04 9.49 1.14
C LEU A 47 0.33 8.05 1.58
N LEU A 48 0.03 7.06 0.74
CA LEU A 48 0.30 5.66 1.05
C LEU A 48 1.80 5.39 1.24
N ILE A 49 2.65 6.00 0.41
CA ILE A 49 4.11 5.80 0.45
C ILE A 49 4.77 6.61 1.57
N HIS A 50 4.43 7.90 1.70
CA HIS A 50 5.19 8.83 2.55
C HIS A 50 4.57 9.06 3.94
N ALA A 51 3.29 8.75 4.12
CA ALA A 51 2.57 8.94 5.38
C ALA A 51 1.70 7.71 5.74
N PRO A 52 2.28 6.49 5.80
CA PRO A 52 1.51 5.29 6.11
C PRO A 52 0.90 5.39 7.51
N SER A 53 -0.42 5.28 7.61
CA SER A 53 -1.16 5.27 8.88
C SER A 53 -2.14 4.10 8.94
N ARG A 54 -2.13 3.35 10.05
CA ARG A 54 -3.03 2.20 10.26
C ARG A 54 -4.49 2.61 10.42
N ASP A 55 -4.74 3.90 10.67
CA ASP A 55 -6.08 4.47 10.71
C ASP A 55 -6.59 4.86 9.31
N MET A 56 -5.70 4.91 8.31
CA MET A 56 -6.05 5.18 6.93
C MET A 56 -6.40 3.87 6.22
N ILE A 57 -7.68 3.70 5.91
CA ILE A 57 -8.18 2.52 5.22
C ILE A 57 -8.03 2.72 3.72
N LEU A 58 -7.36 1.79 3.04
CA LEU A 58 -7.29 1.79 1.59
C LEU A 58 -8.70 1.70 0.98
N ALA A 59 -9.10 2.75 0.25
CA ALA A 59 -10.39 2.78 -0.44
C ALA A 59 -10.44 1.74 -1.58
N GLU A 60 -11.63 1.17 -1.82
CA GLU A 60 -11.83 0.17 -2.87
C GLU A 60 -11.53 0.74 -4.27
N GLU A 61 -11.88 2.01 -4.51
CA GLU A 61 -11.58 2.70 -5.77
C GLU A 61 -10.07 2.81 -6.02
N THR A 62 -9.30 3.22 -5.01
CA THR A 62 -7.83 3.28 -5.07
C THR A 62 -7.26 1.89 -5.33
N ALA A 63 -7.76 0.85 -4.64
CA ALA A 63 -7.33 -0.54 -4.86
C ALA A 63 -7.64 -1.03 -6.29
N GLN A 64 -8.77 -0.65 -6.86
CA GLN A 64 -9.10 -0.95 -8.26
C GLN A 64 -8.18 -0.21 -9.24
N GLY A 65 -7.82 1.04 -8.94
CA GLY A 65 -6.83 1.80 -9.71
C GLY A 65 -5.47 1.09 -9.73
N LEU A 66 -4.96 0.73 -8.55
CA LEU A 66 -3.69 0.02 -8.39
C LEU A 66 -3.71 -1.33 -9.12
N ALA A 67 -4.82 -2.07 -8.99
CA ALA A 67 -5.03 -3.34 -9.69
C ALA A 67 -4.94 -3.19 -11.22
N ARG A 68 -5.59 -2.17 -11.78
CA ARG A 68 -5.49 -1.86 -13.23
C ARG A 68 -4.06 -1.55 -13.65
N ALA A 69 -3.35 -0.73 -12.87
CA ALA A 69 -2.01 -0.29 -13.21
C ALA A 69 -0.96 -1.42 -13.12
N PHE A 70 -1.06 -2.27 -12.11
CA PHE A 70 -0.10 -3.35 -11.87
C PHE A 70 -0.48 -4.69 -12.51
N GLY A 71 -1.72 -4.83 -13.00
CA GLY A 71 -2.21 -6.06 -13.63
C GLY A 71 -2.50 -7.17 -12.63
N VAL A 72 -2.91 -6.82 -11.41
CA VAL A 72 -3.27 -7.75 -10.33
C VAL A 72 -4.72 -7.52 -9.88
N SER A 73 -5.21 -8.25 -8.87
CA SER A 73 -6.57 -8.04 -8.34
C SER A 73 -6.63 -6.91 -7.32
N ALA A 74 -7.76 -6.19 -7.24
CA ALA A 74 -7.98 -5.21 -6.17
C ALA A 74 -7.98 -5.85 -4.78
N SER A 75 -8.45 -7.11 -4.70
CA SER A 75 -8.44 -7.90 -3.46
C SER A 75 -7.04 -8.14 -2.90
N PHE A 76 -5.99 -8.12 -3.74
CA PHE A 76 -4.61 -8.23 -3.29
C PHE A 76 -4.25 -7.05 -2.39
N PHE A 77 -4.46 -5.82 -2.87
CA PHE A 77 -4.16 -4.61 -2.11
C PHE A 77 -5.02 -4.47 -0.85
N LEU A 78 -6.32 -4.81 -0.93
CA LEU A 78 -7.20 -4.80 0.24
C LEU A 78 -6.78 -5.81 1.31
N SER A 79 -6.29 -6.99 0.88
CA SER A 79 -5.78 -8.00 1.81
C SER A 79 -4.46 -7.57 2.44
N LEU A 80 -3.60 -6.90 1.67
CA LEU A 80 -2.34 -6.33 2.15
C LEU A 80 -2.59 -5.23 3.19
N ASP A 81 -3.49 -4.28 2.90
CA ASP A 81 -3.93 -3.24 3.84
C ASP A 81 -4.48 -3.84 5.13
N ARG A 82 -5.40 -4.80 5.01
CA ARG A 82 -6.00 -5.47 6.17
C ARG A 82 -4.94 -6.18 7.01
N ALA A 83 -4.04 -6.93 6.38
CA ALA A 83 -2.97 -7.63 7.08
C ALA A 83 -2.08 -6.66 7.86
N TRP A 84 -1.71 -5.54 7.24
CA TRP A 84 -0.85 -4.53 7.87
C TRP A 84 -1.52 -3.81 9.04
N ARG A 85 -2.81 -3.49 8.93
CA ARG A 85 -3.58 -2.87 10.01
C ARG A 85 -3.86 -3.83 11.18
N ASP A 86 -4.10 -5.11 10.88
CA ASP A 86 -4.36 -6.15 11.90
C ASP A 86 -3.07 -6.59 12.62
N HIS A 87 -1.89 -6.23 12.10
CA HIS A 87 -0.60 -6.58 12.72
C HIS A 87 -0.27 -5.64 13.89
N GLU A 88 -0.27 -6.18 15.12
CA GLU A 88 0.21 -5.47 16.34
C GLU A 88 1.71 -5.17 16.19
N PRO A 89 2.14 -3.90 16.14
CA PRO A 89 3.55 -3.59 16.14
C PRO A 89 4.18 -4.03 17.47
N PRO A 90 5.47 -4.41 17.49
CA PRO A 90 6.15 -4.76 18.74
C PRO A 90 5.98 -3.63 19.78
N ARG A 91 5.58 -3.96 21.01
CA ARG A 91 5.30 -3.01 22.11
C ARG A 91 6.50 -2.18 22.58
N GLU A 92 7.65 -2.28 21.92
CA GLU A 92 8.88 -1.60 22.28
C GLU A 92 8.92 -0.13 21.83
N LEU A 93 7.96 0.33 21.01
CA LEU A 93 7.91 1.69 20.49
C LEU A 93 7.08 2.69 21.32
N GLU A 94 6.48 2.28 22.45
CA GLU A 94 5.71 3.17 23.33
C GLU A 94 6.53 3.88 24.41
N ARG A 95 7.88 3.82 24.33
CA ARG A 95 8.76 4.62 25.21
C ARG A 95 9.66 5.53 24.38
N GLY A 96 9.14 6.72 24.06
CA GLY A 96 9.89 7.86 23.53
C GLY A 96 9.21 9.15 23.93
#